data_AF-A0A9D1PP76-F1
#
_entry.id   AF-A0A9D1PP76-F1
#
_cell.length_a   1.000
_cell.length_b   1.000
_cell.length_c   1.000
_cell.angle_alpha   90.00
_cell.angle_beta   90.00
_cell.angle_gamma   90.00
#
_symmetry.space_group_name_H-M   'P 1'
#
loop_
_entity.id
_entity.type
_entity.pdbx_description
1 polymer ?
#
loop_
_entity_poly.entity_id
_entity_poly.type
_entity_poly.pdbx_seq_one_letter_code
_entity_poly.pdbx_strand_id
1 'polypeptide(L)'
;MDAKEFTKLINQLEEKPGGTLRIFGEWFGRPYDNYHKISVCTYQDNILKMSFDTGEMIKLWEPSHIVFNANELTIKGSTCVEFFRYDYGKPRTNKNVIVDRYTNDEVSNLSIESGQIYQKTMKKGYPAVELL
;
A
#
# COMPACT_ATOMS: atom_id res chain seq x y z
N MET A 1 8.05 -15.16 -0.74
CA MET A 1 7.08 -15.69 0.25
C MET A 1 5.66 -15.42 -0.21
N ASP A 2 4.68 -16.13 0.33
CA ASP A 2 3.26 -15.82 0.09
C ASP A 2 2.73 -14.74 1.07
N ALA A 3 1.54 -14.20 0.82
CA ALA A 3 0.97 -13.10 1.61
C ALA A 3 0.57 -13.50 3.04
N LYS A 4 0.22 -14.77 3.26
CA LYS A 4 -0.15 -15.28 4.58
C LYS A 4 1.08 -15.42 5.46
N GLU A 5 2.16 -15.98 4.90
CA GLU A 5 3.48 -16.08 5.52
C GLU A 5 4.02 -14.69 5.84
N PHE A 6 4.00 -13.77 4.86
CA PHE A 6 4.42 -12.39 5.02
C PHE A 6 3.68 -11.69 6.18
N THR A 7 2.36 -11.80 6.21
CA THR A 7 1.53 -11.19 7.26
C THR A 7 1.90 -11.71 8.65
N LYS A 8 2.07 -13.04 8.78
CA LYS A 8 2.45 -13.66 10.06
C LYS A 8 3.81 -13.15 10.52
N LEU A 9 4.79 -13.12 9.62
CA LEU A 9 6.14 -12.65 9.91
C LEU A 9 6.14 -11.20 10.37
N ILE A 10 5.53 -10.29 9.60
CA ILE A 10 5.46 -8.87 9.94
C ILE A 10 4.83 -8.64 11.31
N ASN A 11 3.75 -9.37 11.62
CA ASN A 11 3.06 -9.21 12.90
C ASN A 11 3.88 -9.73 14.10
N GLN A 12 4.79 -10.67 13.88
CA GLN A 12 5.67 -11.23 14.92
C GLN A 12 6.94 -10.42 15.18
N LEU A 13 7.36 -9.55 14.25
CA LEU A 13 8.52 -8.69 14.46
C LEU A 13 8.26 -7.69 15.58
N GLU A 14 9.22 -7.58 16.51
CA GLU A 14 9.22 -6.53 17.54
C GLU A 14 9.42 -5.16 16.89
N GLU A 15 10.41 -5.04 16.01
CA GLU A 15 10.62 -3.86 15.19
C GLU A 15 9.98 -4.04 13.81
N LYS A 16 8.94 -3.24 13.56
CA LYS A 16 8.25 -3.25 12.26
C LYS A 16 9.11 -2.59 11.19
N PRO A 17 9.16 -3.15 9.96
CA PRO A 17 9.87 -2.52 8.87
C PRO A 17 9.17 -1.22 8.45
N GLY A 18 9.95 -0.32 7.88
CA GLY A 18 9.48 0.94 7.33
C GLY A 18 10.37 1.39 6.18
N GLY A 19 9.93 2.44 5.49
CA GLY A 19 10.66 3.01 4.37
C GLY A 19 9.84 4.02 3.59
N THR A 20 10.40 4.45 2.48
CA THR A 20 9.76 5.36 1.54
C THR A 20 8.87 4.58 0.61
N LEU A 21 7.62 5.02 0.47
CA LEU A 21 6.62 4.33 -0.31
C LEU A 21 6.72 4.66 -1.80
N ARG A 22 6.78 3.61 -2.63
CA ARG A 22 6.67 3.68 -4.08
C ARG A 22 5.65 2.67 -4.59
N ILE A 23 4.74 3.10 -5.47
CA ILE A 23 3.65 2.27 -6.02
C ILE A 23 3.72 2.33 -7.54
N PHE A 24 3.93 1.19 -8.21
CA PHE A 24 4.16 1.14 -9.66
C PHE A 24 5.17 2.19 -10.15
N GLY A 25 6.27 2.38 -9.41
CA GLY A 25 7.32 3.35 -9.73
C GLY A 25 6.97 4.81 -9.43
N GLU A 26 5.77 5.12 -8.95
CA GLU A 26 5.39 6.46 -8.48
C GLU A 26 5.72 6.62 -7.00
N TRP A 27 6.57 7.61 -6.69
CA TRP A 27 6.87 7.97 -5.31
C TRP A 27 5.69 8.66 -4.67
N PHE A 28 5.37 8.29 -3.42
CA PHE A 28 4.48 9.11 -2.62
C PHE A 28 5.27 10.27 -1.98
N GLY A 29 4.99 11.48 -2.44
CA GLY A 29 5.75 12.68 -2.07
C GLY A 29 7.10 12.76 -2.77
N ARG A 30 8.05 13.48 -2.17
CA ARG A 30 9.41 13.53 -2.69
C ARG A 30 10.14 12.22 -2.36
N PRO A 31 10.99 11.71 -3.27
CA PRO A 31 11.79 10.52 -2.97
C PRO A 31 12.59 10.71 -1.67
N TYR A 32 12.49 9.73 -0.77
CA TYR A 32 13.16 9.68 0.54
C TYR A 32 12.77 10.77 1.54
N ASP A 33 11.70 11.52 1.29
CA ASP A 33 11.20 12.58 2.17
C ASP A 33 10.08 12.09 3.12
N ASN A 34 9.54 10.90 2.85
CA ASN A 34 8.49 10.26 3.64
C ASN A 34 8.96 8.90 4.15
N TYR A 35 8.75 8.63 5.43
CA TYR A 35 9.03 7.34 6.05
C TYR A 35 7.75 6.76 6.64
N HIS A 36 7.33 5.61 6.14
CA HIS A 36 6.12 4.92 6.58
C HIS A 36 6.51 3.62 7.27
N LYS A 37 6.18 3.49 8.56
CA LYS A 37 6.42 2.25 9.31
C LYS A 37 5.15 1.41 9.32
N ILE A 38 5.26 0.13 8.96
CA ILE A 38 4.09 -0.76 9.00
C ILE A 38 3.66 -0.92 10.45
N SER A 39 2.40 -0.62 10.77
CA SER A 39 1.85 -0.80 12.11
C SER A 39 1.09 -2.12 12.23
N VAL A 40 0.30 -2.46 11.21
CA VAL A 40 -0.53 -3.66 11.17
C VAL A 40 -0.54 -4.25 9.77
N CYS A 41 -0.41 -5.57 9.68
CA CYS A 41 -0.54 -6.31 8.44
C CYS A 41 -1.65 -7.37 8.58
N THR A 42 -2.53 -7.48 7.59
CA THR A 42 -3.61 -8.48 7.55
C THR A 42 -3.78 -9.03 6.15
N TYR A 43 -4.07 -10.32 6.03
CA TYR A 43 -4.38 -10.96 4.76
C TYR A 43 -5.67 -11.77 4.87
N GLN A 44 -6.68 -11.41 4.08
CA GLN A 44 -7.98 -12.07 4.05
C GLN A 44 -8.58 -11.93 2.64
N ASP A 45 -9.28 -12.96 2.15
CA ASP A 45 -10.01 -12.91 0.87
C ASP A 45 -9.14 -12.47 -0.32
N ASN A 46 -7.88 -12.92 -0.36
CA ASN A 46 -6.86 -12.54 -1.34
C ASN A 46 -6.49 -11.04 -1.35
N ILE A 47 -6.79 -10.33 -0.28
CA ILE A 47 -6.44 -8.92 -0.10
C ILE A 47 -5.41 -8.80 1.03
N LEU A 48 -4.22 -8.30 0.69
CA LEU A 48 -3.22 -7.91 1.67
C LEU A 48 -3.43 -6.44 2.02
N LYS A 49 -3.61 -6.16 3.30
CA LYS A 49 -3.75 -4.83 3.85
C LYS A 49 -2.58 -4.53 4.78
N MET A 50 -1.91 -3.41 4.52
CA MET A 50 -0.84 -2.86 5.36
C MET A 50 -1.26 -1.47 5.84
N SER A 51 -1.36 -1.30 7.15
CA SER A 51 -1.56 0.02 7.76
C SER A 51 -0.22 0.59 8.20
N PHE A 52 -0.08 1.91 8.14
CA PHE A 52 1.13 2.62 8.58
C PHE A 52 0.89 3.39 9.88
N ASP A 53 1.97 3.77 10.55
CA ASP A 53 1.97 4.51 11.82
C ASP A 53 1.41 5.93 11.69
N THR A 54 1.54 6.55 10.53
CA THR A 54 0.97 7.86 10.20
C THR A 54 -0.50 7.80 9.75
N GLY A 55 -1.12 6.62 9.76
CA GLY A 55 -2.55 6.43 9.52
C GLY A 55 -2.94 6.14 8.07
N GLU A 56 -1.99 6.15 7.13
CA GLU A 56 -2.18 5.67 5.77
C GLU A 56 -2.36 4.15 5.75
N MET A 57 -2.89 3.65 4.64
CA MET A 57 -3.12 2.23 4.44
C MET A 57 -2.97 1.87 2.98
N ILE A 58 -2.39 0.70 2.70
CA ILE A 58 -2.41 0.09 1.39
C ILE A 58 -3.28 -1.17 1.42
N LYS A 59 -4.05 -1.38 0.36
CA LYS A 59 -4.65 -2.66 0.01
C LYS A 59 -4.09 -3.15 -1.32
N LEU A 60 -3.71 -4.42 -1.38
CA LEU A 60 -3.27 -5.11 -2.60
C LEU A 60 -4.16 -6.31 -2.85
N TRP A 61 -4.73 -6.40 -4.05
CA TRP A 61 -5.50 -7.56 -4.49
C TRP A 61 -4.58 -8.57 -5.18
N GLU A 62 -4.73 -9.85 -4.82
CA GLU A 62 -3.95 -10.97 -5.35
C GLU A 62 -2.44 -10.67 -5.37
N PRO A 63 -1.85 -10.28 -4.21
CA PRO A 63 -0.44 -9.94 -4.14
C PRO A 63 0.42 -11.16 -4.49
N SER A 64 1.44 -10.94 -5.31
CA SER A 64 2.33 -12.01 -5.78
C SER A 64 3.80 -11.58 -5.75
N HIS A 65 4.67 -12.59 -5.64
CA HIS A 65 6.13 -12.43 -5.60
C HIS A 65 6.59 -11.43 -4.54
N ILE A 66 6.18 -11.67 -3.28
CA ILE A 66 6.60 -10.87 -2.14
C ILE A 66 8.05 -11.21 -1.79
N VAL A 67 8.89 -10.19 -1.80
CA VAL A 67 10.28 -10.21 -1.37
C VAL A 67 10.38 -9.37 -0.11
N PHE A 68 10.78 -10.00 0.98
CA PHE A 68 11.02 -9.33 2.25
C PHE A 68 12.29 -9.89 2.88
N ASN A 69 13.28 -9.03 3.08
CA ASN A 69 14.55 -9.35 3.71
C ASN A 69 15.09 -8.10 4.44
N ALA A 70 16.32 -8.17 4.97
CA ALA A 70 16.91 -7.09 5.75
C ALA A 70 17.05 -5.74 5.00
N ASN A 71 17.01 -5.76 3.66
CA ASN A 71 17.31 -4.59 2.83
C ASN A 71 16.12 -4.13 1.97
N GLU A 72 15.09 -4.95 1.78
CA GLU A 72 13.96 -4.59 0.94
C GLU A 72 12.64 -5.21 1.42
N LEU A 73 11.57 -4.44 1.22
CA LEU A 73 10.21 -4.94 1.16
C LEU A 73 9.61 -4.57 -0.20
N THR A 74 9.43 -5.57 -1.05
CA THR A 74 8.89 -5.41 -2.39
C THR A 74 7.79 -6.43 -2.67
N ILE A 75 6.67 -5.97 -3.20
CA ILE A 75 5.60 -6.81 -3.75
C ILE A 75 5.57 -6.59 -5.26
N LYS A 76 6.01 -7.58 -6.06
CA LYS A 76 6.18 -7.36 -7.51
C LYS A 76 4.86 -7.30 -8.26
N GLY A 77 3.86 -8.10 -7.88
CA GLY A 77 2.60 -8.19 -8.62
C GLY A 77 1.37 -7.98 -7.76
N SER A 78 0.35 -7.36 -8.34
CA SER A 78 -1.00 -7.21 -7.80
C SER A 78 -1.95 -6.81 -8.94
N THR A 79 -3.22 -7.20 -8.88
CA THR A 79 -4.24 -6.82 -9.87
C THR A 79 -4.82 -5.43 -9.61
N CYS A 80 -4.74 -4.95 -8.36
CA CYS A 80 -5.18 -3.64 -7.94
C CYS A 80 -4.41 -3.20 -6.70
N VAL A 81 -3.97 -1.95 -6.64
CA VAL A 81 -3.43 -1.34 -5.42
C VAL A 81 -4.25 -0.11 -5.08
N GLU A 82 -4.74 -0.05 -3.84
CA GLU A 82 -5.35 1.16 -3.30
C GLU A 82 -4.47 1.72 -2.19
N PHE A 83 -4.11 2.99 -2.31
CA PHE A 83 -3.43 3.74 -1.28
C PHE A 83 -4.35 4.78 -0.68
N PHE A 84 -4.64 4.62 0.61
CA PHE A 84 -5.48 5.49 1.41
C PHE A 84 -4.58 6.46 2.15
N ARG A 85 -4.75 7.74 1.87
CA ARG A 85 -3.99 8.82 2.49
C ARG A 85 -4.90 9.98 2.87
N TYR A 86 -4.36 10.93 3.62
CA TYR A 86 -5.03 12.17 3.98
C TYR A 86 -4.29 13.34 3.35
N ASP A 87 -5.02 14.41 3.03
CA ASP A 87 -4.39 15.66 2.64
C ASP A 87 -3.55 16.25 3.78
N TYR A 88 -2.38 16.76 3.42
CA TYR A 88 -1.48 17.38 4.38
C TYR A 88 -2.16 18.56 5.10
N GLY A 89 -2.07 18.56 6.43
CA GLY A 89 -2.67 19.59 7.28
C GLY A 89 -4.19 19.51 7.43
N LYS A 90 -4.85 18.45 6.92
CA LYS A 90 -6.29 18.24 7.12
C LYS A 90 -6.58 17.27 8.28
N PRO A 91 -7.72 17.43 8.98
CA PRO A 91 -8.15 16.44 9.98
C PRO A 91 -8.32 15.05 9.40
N ARG A 92 -7.89 14.00 10.12
CA ARG A 92 -8.04 12.60 9.70
C ARG A 92 -9.49 12.12 9.89
N THR A 93 -10.35 12.47 8.94
CA THR A 93 -11.76 12.07 8.88
C THR A 93 -12.05 11.36 7.57
N ASN A 94 -13.10 10.54 7.50
CA ASN A 94 -13.49 9.82 6.27
C ASN A 94 -13.65 10.77 5.07
N LYS A 95 -14.17 11.97 5.30
CA LYS A 95 -14.33 13.02 4.26
C LYS A 95 -13.03 13.52 3.66
N ASN A 96 -11.91 13.39 4.37
CA ASN A 96 -10.59 13.83 3.92
C ASN A 96 -9.71 12.66 3.46
N VAL A 97 -10.28 11.45 3.38
CA VAL A 97 -9.58 10.29 2.81
C VAL A 97 -9.51 10.47 1.30
N ILE A 98 -8.29 10.34 0.79
CA ILE A 98 -7.99 10.24 -0.62
C ILE A 98 -7.55 8.82 -0.91
N VAL A 99 -8.08 8.24 -1.98
CA VAL A 99 -7.68 6.93 -2.47
C VAL A 99 -6.99 7.08 -3.82
N ASP A 100 -5.70 6.78 -3.90
CA ASP A 100 -5.02 6.56 -5.17
C ASP A 100 -5.22 5.08 -5.56
N ARG A 101 -5.99 4.81 -6.61
CA ARG A 101 -6.31 3.46 -7.08
C ARG A 101 -5.54 3.16 -8.37
N TYR A 102 -4.68 2.15 -8.32
CA TYR A 102 -3.91 1.65 -9.45
C TYR A 102 -4.56 0.36 -9.96
N THR A 103 -5.03 0.37 -11.20
CA THR A 103 -5.68 -0.79 -11.83
C THR A 103 -5.54 -0.71 -13.36
N ASN A 104 -5.61 -1.85 -14.04
CA ASN A 104 -5.66 -1.92 -15.50
C ASN A 104 -7.08 -1.89 -16.07
N ASP A 105 -8.08 -2.19 -15.24
CA ASP A 105 -9.48 -2.26 -15.65
C ASP A 105 -10.23 -1.02 -15.17
N GLU A 106 -11.29 -0.64 -15.89
CA GLU A 106 -12.29 0.26 -15.32
C GLU A 106 -12.98 -0.47 -14.15
N VAL A 107 -12.47 -0.30 -12.93
CA VAL A 107 -13.09 -0.88 -11.73
C VAL A 107 -14.44 -0.21 -11.53
N SER A 108 -15.49 -0.86 -12.04
CA SER A 108 -16.87 -0.51 -11.76
C SER A 108 -17.14 -0.80 -10.27
N ASN A 109 -17.45 0.25 -9.53
CA ASN A 109 -17.98 0.23 -8.16
C ASN A 109 -17.04 -0.28 -7.07
N LEU A 110 -16.43 0.67 -6.38
CA LEU A 110 -16.21 0.57 -4.94
C LEU A 110 -16.65 1.90 -4.34
N SER A 111 -17.87 1.92 -3.80
CA SER A 111 -18.36 2.99 -2.94
C SER A 111 -17.53 2.97 -1.67
N ILE A 112 -16.49 3.78 -1.64
CA ILE A 112 -15.78 4.10 -0.41
C ILE A 112 -16.43 5.39 0.10
N GLU A 113 -16.71 5.49 1.39
CA GLU A 113 -16.97 6.78 2.06
C GLU A 113 -15.69 7.64 2.11
N SER A 114 -14.91 7.67 1.02
CA SER A 114 -13.73 8.52 0.85
C SER A 114 -14.16 9.82 0.23
N GLY A 115 -13.49 10.92 0.61
CA GLY A 115 -13.71 12.21 -0.02
C GLY A 115 -13.40 12.21 -1.51
N GLN A 116 -12.33 11.52 -1.94
CA GLN A 116 -11.83 11.58 -3.32
C GLN A 116 -11.14 10.26 -3.74
N ILE A 117 -11.30 9.86 -5.00
CA ILE A 117 -10.64 8.70 -5.62
C ILE A 117 -9.90 9.18 -6.87
N TYR A 118 -8.60 8.92 -6.96
CA TYR A 118 -7.77 9.16 -8.13
C TYR A 118 -7.46 7.83 -8.81
N GLN A 119 -7.92 7.67 -10.06
CA GLN A 119 -7.54 6.51 -10.87
C GLN A 119 -6.14 6.72 -11.44
N LYS A 120 -5.30 5.69 -11.31
CA LYS A 120 -3.88 5.69 -11.69
C LYS A 120 -3.59 4.47 -12.57
N THR A 121 -2.73 4.66 -13.55
CA THR A 121 -2.30 3.58 -14.44
C THR A 121 -1.21 2.75 -13.78
N MET A 122 -1.31 1.43 -13.89
CA MET A 122 -0.22 0.53 -13.45
C MET A 122 0.93 0.57 -14.46
N LYS A 123 2.07 1.17 -14.07
CA LYS A 123 3.27 1.18 -14.93
C LYS A 123 3.90 -0.20 -14.96
N LYS A 124 3.85 -0.83 -16.14
CA LYS A 124 4.49 -2.14 -16.38
C LYS A 124 5.99 -2.07 -16.11
N GLY A 125 6.55 -3.15 -15.59
CA GLY A 125 7.97 -3.28 -15.26
C GLY A 125 8.37 -2.75 -13.88
N TYR A 126 7.50 -2.02 -13.20
CA TYR A 126 7.69 -1.63 -11.80
C TYR A 126 6.95 -2.59 -10.86
N PRO A 127 7.47 -2.83 -9.65
CA PRO A 127 6.73 -3.55 -8.62
C PRO A 127 5.43 -2.84 -8.26
N ALA A 128 4.44 -3.62 -7.82
CA ALA A 128 3.18 -3.08 -7.31
C ALA A 128 3.42 -2.15 -6.12
N VAL A 129 4.22 -2.58 -5.14
CA VAL A 129 4.60 -1.76 -3.97
C VAL A 129 6.04 -2.03 -3.58
N GLU A 130 6.74 -0.96 -3.24
CA GLU A 130 8.07 -0.97 -2.64
C GLU A 130 8.08 -0.07 -1.40
N LEU A 131 8.78 -0.54 -0.36
CA LEU A 131 9.08 0.21 0.83
C LEU A 131 10.61 0.19 0.99
N LEU A 132 11.25 1.33 0.68
CA LEU A 132 12.70 1.48 0.47
C LEU A 132 13.40 2.33 1.52
#